data_AF-A0A9K3HXT2-F1
#
_entry.id   AF-A0A9K3HXT2-F1
#
_cell.length_a   1.000
_cell.length_b   1.000
_cell.length_c   1.000
_cell.angle_alpha   90.00
_cell.angle_beta   90.00
_cell.angle_gamma   90.00
#
_symmetry.space_group_name_H-M   'P 1'
#
loop_
_entity.id
_entity.type
_entity.pdbx_description
1 polymer ?
#
loop_
_entity_poly.entity_id
_entity_poly.type
_entity_poly.pdbx_seq_one_letter_code
_entity_poly.pdbx_strand_id
1 'polypeptide(L)' 'MQPDGTYRVLANGQIAEIHPTSVLRHSKPECIIFYNLVQTTRNYVRNVTRIDYLWLAELAPQCYALKDD' A
#
# COMPACT_ATOMS: atom_id res chain seq x y z
N MET A 1 -7.63 0.24 6.05
CA MET A 1 -6.53 0.92 6.77
C MET A 1 -6.48 0.40 8.20
N GLN A 2 -5.30 0.07 8.75
CA GLN A 2 -5.22 -0.24 10.19
C GLN A 2 -5.32 1.07 10.99
N PRO A 3 -5.95 1.07 12.19
CA PRO A 3 -6.19 2.29 12.97
C PRO A 3 -4.91 3.09 13.31
N ASP A 4 -3.76 2.41 13.29
CA ASP A 4 -2.44 2.97 13.60
C ASP A 4 -1.78 3.74 12.44
N GLY A 5 -2.36 3.69 11.23
CA GLY A 5 -1.78 4.31 10.03
C GLY A 5 -0.76 3.46 9.29
N THR A 6 -0.72 2.15 9.58
CA THR A 6 0.09 1.19 8.83
C THR A 6 -0.68 0.57 7.66
N TYR A 7 0.10 0.07 6.70
CA TYR A 7 -0.37 -0.58 5.48
C TYR A 7 0.10 -2.03 5.45
N ARG A 8 -0.76 -2.91 4.96
CA ARG A 8 -0.40 -4.30 4.66
C ARG A 8 -0.08 -4.41 3.18
N VAL A 9 1.12 -4.90 2.87
CA VAL A 9 1.55 -5.17 1.49
C VAL A 9 0.86 -6.42 0.97
N LEU A 10 0.12 -6.31 -0.14
CA LEU A 10 -0.67 -7.42 -0.70
C LEU A 10 0.20 -8.63 -1.08
N ALA A 11 1.39 -8.41 -1.64
CA ALA A 11 2.24 -9.47 -2.18
C ALA A 11 2.85 -10.40 -1.10
N ASN A 12 3.12 -9.89 0.10
CA ASN A 12 3.88 -10.64 1.11
C ASN A 12 3.35 -10.47 2.55
N GLY A 13 2.27 -9.72 2.74
CA GLY A 13 1.63 -9.50 4.03
C GLY A 13 2.41 -8.62 5.02
N GLN A 14 3.58 -8.11 4.65
CA GLN A 14 4.37 -7.27 5.54
C GLN A 14 3.63 -5.97 5.89
N ILE A 15 3.82 -5.52 7.13
CA ILE A 15 3.32 -4.24 7.60
C ILE A 15 4.38 -3.17 7.30
N ALA A 16 3.95 -2.06 6.73
CA ALA A 16 4.81 -0.92 6.39
C ALA A 16 4.09 0.42 6.62
N GLU A 17 4.87 1.48 6.83
CA GLU A 17 4.39 2.85 6.94
C GLU A 17 4.79 3.68 5.71
N ILE A 18 4.06 4.74 5.38
CA ILE A 18 4.52 5.72 4.40
C ILE A 18 5.77 6.41 4.93
N HIS A 19 6.84 6.44 4.13
CA HIS A 19 8.11 7.05 4.52
C HIS A 19 7.94 8.51 4.97
N PRO A 20 8.66 8.99 6.01
CA PRO A 20 8.46 10.31 6.59
C PRO A 20 8.56 11.49 5.62
N THR A 21 9.35 11.34 4.55
CA THR A 21 9.58 12.38 3.53
C THR A 21 8.48 12.48 2.47
N SER A 22 7.49 11.59 2.48
CA SER A 22 6.39 11.64 1.52
C SER A 22 5.33 12.64 1.97
N VAL A 23 4.85 13.46 1.03
CA VAL A 23 3.70 14.37 1.27
C VAL A 23 2.42 13.63 1.65
N LEU A 24 2.31 12.34 1.30
CA LEU A 24 1.16 11.50 1.61
C LEU A 24 1.17 10.94 3.05
N ARG A 25 2.22 11.21 3.84
CA ARG A 25 2.31 10.74 5.23
C ARG A 25 1.12 11.21 6.08
N HIS A 26 0.69 12.46 5.88
CA HIS A 26 -0.36 13.08 6.68
C HIS A 26 -1.77 12.81 6.17
N SER A 27 -1.93 12.61 4.86
CA SER A 27 -3.24 12.35 4.25
C SER A 27 -3.74 10.92 4.45
N LYS A 28 -2.83 9.97 4.78
CA LYS A 28 -3.13 8.56 5.10
C LYS A 28 -4.22 7.96 4.19
N PRO A 29 -4.01 7.96 2.86
CA PRO A 29 -4.99 7.41 1.92
C PRO A 29 -5.30 5.94 2.21
N GLU A 30 -6.52 5.48 1.89
CA GLU A 30 -6.96 4.10 2.17
C GLU A 30 -6.20 3.05 1.38
N CYS A 31 -5.89 3.35 0.10
CA CYS A 31 -5.17 2.48 -0.81
C CYS A 31 -4.02 3.24 -1.50
N ILE A 32 -2.88 2.56 -1.60
CA ILE A 32 -1.67 3.10 -2.20
C ILE A 32 -0.97 2.05 -3.05
N ILE A 33 -0.27 2.52 -4.08
CA ILE A 33 0.81 1.78 -4.73
C ILE A 33 2.15 2.40 -4.35
N PHE A 34 3.20 1.60 -4.35
CA PHE A 34 4.56 2.03 -4.04
C PHE A 34 5.56 1.31 -4.94
N TYR A 35 6.71 1.93 -5.17
CA TYR A 35 7.77 1.33 -5.99
C TYR A 35 8.85 0.65 -5.12
N ASN A 36 9.18 1.24 -3.96
CA ASN A 36 10.25 0.73 -3.09
C ASN A 36 9.73 0.40 -1.70
N LEU A 37 10.13 -0.77 -1.19
CA LEU A 37 10.02 -1.14 0.22
C LEU A 37 11.41 -1.07 0.85
N VAL A 38 11.60 -0.17 1.81
CA VAL A 38 12.86 0.04 2.51
C VAL A 38 12.76 -0.56 3.90
N GLN A 39 13.58 -1.58 4.16
CA GLN A 39 13.67 -2.23 5.46
C GLN A 39 14.73 -1.53 6.33
N THR A 40 14.31 -1.05 7.49
CA THR A 40 15.18 -0.48 8.54
C THR A 40 14.79 -1.08 9.89
N THR A 41 14.74 -0.30 10.97
CA THR A 41 14.06 -0.67 12.22
C THR A 41 12.54 -0.82 12.01
N ARG A 42 11.96 -0.05 11.08
CA ARG A 42 10.59 -0.21 10.59
C ARG A 42 10.60 -0.30 9.07
N ASN A 43 9.60 -0.96 8.50
CA ASN A 43 9.43 -1.02 7.05
C ASN A 43 8.75 0.25 6.54
N TYR A 44 9.33 0.87 5.53
CA TYR A 44 8.79 2.07 4.91
C TYR A 44 8.57 1.90 3.41
N VAL A 45 7.45 2.39 2.90
CA VAL A 45 7.20 2.49 1.46
C VAL A 45 7.59 3.86 0.93
N ARG A 46 8.27 3.90 -0.22
CA ARG A 46 8.67 5.12 -0.94
C ARG A 46 8.10 5.15 -2.35
N ASN A 47 8.07 6.36 -2.94
CA ASN A 47 7.46 6.62 -4.25
C ASN A 47 6.00 6.18 -4.26
N VAL A 48 5.23 6.74 -3.32
CA VAL A 48 3.86 6.33 -3.02
C VAL A 48 2.88 7.18 -3.83
N THR A 49 1.85 6.55 -4.39
CA THR A 49 0.73 7.22 -5.06
C THR A 49 -0.59 6.67 -4.53
N ARG A 50 -1.56 7.56 -4.25
CA ARG A 50 -2.93 7.16 -3.91
C ARG A 50 -3.61 6.60 -5.15
N ILE A 51 -4.32 5.49 -4.99
CA ILE A 51 -5.15 4.89 -6.03
C ILE A 51 -6.55 4.58 -5.49
N ASP A 52 -7.49 4.34 -6.40
CA ASP A 52 -8.69 3.56 -6.09
C ASP A 52 -8.34 2.07 -6.19
N TYR A 53 -8.76 1.27 -5.20
CA TYR A 53 -8.51 -0.17 -5.19
C TYR A 53 -9.17 -0.88 -6.39
N LEU A 54 -10.31 -0.38 -6.87
CA LEU A 54 -11.06 -0.98 -7.98
C LEU A 54 -10.23 -1.04 -9.27
N TRP A 55 -9.30 -0.10 -9.47
CA TRP A 55 -8.43 -0.07 -10.65
C TRP A 55 -7.52 -1.31 -10.75
N LEU A 56 -7.15 -1.92 -9.62
CA LEU A 56 -6.30 -3.11 -9.62
C LEU A 56 -7.03 -4.32 -10.20
N ALA A 57 -8.31 -4.49 -9.85
CA ALA A 57 -9.16 -5.55 -10.37
C ALA A 57 -9.45 -5.36 -11.87
N GLU A 58 -9.60 -4.10 -12.32
CA GLU A 58 -9.79 -3.77 -13.74
C GLU A 58 -8.53 -3.99 -14.59
N LEU A 59 -7.36 -3.52 -14.12
CA LEU A 59 -6.12 -3.52 -14.90
C LEU A 59 -5.37 -4.87 -14.86
N ALA A 60 -5.49 -5.61 -13.75
CA ALA A 60 -4.81 -6.88 -13.56
C ALA A 60 -5.70 -7.88 -12.79
N PRO A 61 -6.85 -8.28 -13.37
CA PRO A 61 -7.81 -9.17 -12.71
C PRO A 61 -7.17 -10.50 -12.27
N GLN A 62 -6.24 -11.05 -13.03
CA GLN A 62 -5.53 -12.29 -12.68
C GLN A 62 -4.69 -12.19 -11.39
N CYS A 63 -4.33 -10.98 -10.97
CA CYS A 63 -3.53 -10.74 -9.77
C CYS A 63 -4.37 -10.26 -8.58
N TYR A 64 -5.47 -9.55 -8.84
CA TYR A 64 -6.23 -8.80 -7.83
C TYR A 64 -7.74 -9.05 -7.84
N ALA A 65 -8.24 -9.95 -8.67
CA ALA A 65 -9.63 -10.38 -8.55
C ALA A 65 -9.86 -10.96 -7.16
N LEU A 66 -10.95 -10.50 -6.52
CA LEU A 66 -11.47 -11.15 -5.34
C LEU A 66 -11.81 -12.59 -5.76
N LYS A 67 -11.16 -13.58 -5.14
CA LYS A 67 -11.67 -14.94 -5.21
C LYS A 67 -13.01 -14.91 -4.48
N ASP A 68 -14.10 -15.16 -5.19
CA ASP A 68 -15.35 -15.56 -4.57
C ASP A 68 -15.06 -16.89 -3.85
N ASP A 69 -15.11 -16.88 -2.52
CA ASP A 69 -15.14 -18.10 -1.69
C ASP A 69 -16.56 -18.68 -1.65
#